data_AF-A0A7Z0LFR3-F1
#
_entry.id   AF-A0A7Z0LFR3-F1
#
_cell.length_a   1.000
_cell.length_b   1.000
_cell.length_c   1.000
_cell.angle_alpha   90.00
_cell.angle_beta   90.00
_cell.angle_gamma   90.00
#
_symmetry.space_group_name_H-M   'P 1'
#
loop_
_entity.id
_entity.type
_entity.pdbx_description
1 polymer ?
#
loop_
_entity_poly.entity_id
_entity_poly.type
_entity_poly.pdbx_seq_one_letter_code
_entity_poly.pdbx_strand_id
1 'polypeptide(L)'
;MNFIAIKDVLEYFNYNIGIKININGIDTAIEKREWHLGGYRHYFICPSCNKSCIKLFAYKGKLYLCTVCSGNRARQLNRTKTDMSYYYRLGMKEARKVDSNFKLKTAYWVPEFPKIPPRMSVEKYMKHWRKYHHYFDLYIACFYKHARCSYGRRKVREPPQIVRYLEQLCEIKDRSVKYNENLSNKLWGNNL
;
A
#
# COMPACT_ATOMS: atom_id res chain seq x y z
N MET A 1 9.91 -11.82 13.79
CA MET A 1 10.57 -11.93 12.47
C MET A 1 11.99 -11.41 12.68
N ASN A 2 12.97 -12.31 12.67
CA ASN A 2 14.31 -11.97 13.15
C ASN A 2 15.09 -11.26 12.04
N PHE A 3 15.66 -10.11 12.36
CA PHE A 3 16.49 -9.32 11.46
C PHE A 3 17.66 -8.75 12.24
N ILE A 4 18.74 -8.44 11.53
CA ILE A 4 19.91 -7.74 12.04
C ILE A 4 20.00 -6.42 11.30
N ALA A 5 20.02 -5.31 12.02
CA ALA A 5 20.26 -4.00 11.43
C ALA A 5 21.73 -3.61 11.61
N ILE A 6 22.25 -2.86 10.64
CA ILE A 6 23.67 -2.53 10.62
C ILE A 6 24.12 -1.67 11.80
N LYS A 7 23.23 -0.80 12.29
CA LYS A 7 23.47 0.00 13.50
C LYS A 7 23.77 -0.90 14.72
N ASP A 8 23.02 -1.99 14.87
CA ASP A 8 23.15 -2.91 16.00
C ASP A 8 24.47 -3.70 15.92
N VAL A 9 25.04 -3.84 14.72
CA VAL A 9 26.34 -4.50 14.52
C VAL A 9 27.50 -3.52 14.72
N LEU A 10 27.36 -2.29 14.23
CA LEU A 10 28.40 -1.28 14.37
C LEU A 10 28.61 -0.82 15.82
N GLU A 11 27.54 -0.80 16.62
CA GLU A 11 27.60 -0.54 18.06
C GLU A 11 28.44 -1.60 18.80
N TYR A 12 28.49 -2.85 18.30
CA TYR A 12 29.26 -3.94 18.91
C TYR A 12 30.71 -4.05 18.43
N PHE A 13 31.03 -3.61 17.20
CA PHE A 13 32.30 -3.93 16.53
C PHE A 13 33.24 -2.73 16.27
N ASN A 14 33.05 -1.59 16.95
CA ASN A 14 33.96 -0.42 16.89
C ASN A 14 34.42 -0.06 15.47
N TYR A 15 33.48 0.11 14.54
CA TYR A 15 33.63 0.81 13.25
C TYR A 15 34.81 0.43 12.33
N ASN A 16 35.36 -0.77 12.42
CA ASN A 16 36.44 -1.17 11.52
C ASN A 16 35.92 -1.56 10.13
N ILE A 17 36.41 -0.85 9.11
CA ILE A 17 36.00 -0.93 7.70
C ILE A 17 36.73 -2.09 7.04
N GLY A 18 36.02 -2.90 6.22
CA GLY A 18 36.59 -4.06 5.51
C GLY A 18 36.42 -5.41 6.22
N ILE A 19 35.72 -5.45 7.35
CA ILE A 19 35.47 -6.67 8.11
C ILE A 19 34.39 -7.53 7.42
N LYS A 20 34.72 -8.78 7.12
CA LYS A 20 33.74 -9.85 6.95
C LYS A 20 33.20 -10.20 8.33
N ILE A 21 31.93 -9.88 8.57
CA ILE A 21 31.28 -10.21 9.84
C ILE A 21 30.64 -11.57 9.69
N ASN A 22 31.05 -12.50 10.54
CA ASN A 22 30.44 -13.82 10.59
C ASN A 22 29.11 -13.73 11.35
N ILE A 23 28.01 -13.78 10.62
CA ILE A 23 26.66 -13.80 11.17
C ILE A 23 26.15 -15.23 11.05
N ASN A 24 26.08 -15.97 12.16
CA ASN A 24 25.64 -17.37 12.22
C ASN A 24 26.37 -18.29 11.22
N GLY A 25 27.70 -18.17 11.10
CA GLY A 25 28.52 -18.98 10.20
C GLY A 25 28.65 -18.41 8.77
N ILE A 26 28.07 -17.24 8.48
CA ILE A 26 28.12 -16.64 7.14
C ILE A 26 28.88 -15.33 7.18
N ASP A 27 29.97 -15.27 6.41
CA ASP A 27 30.74 -14.06 6.21
C ASP A 27 29.96 -13.06 5.36
N THR A 28 29.53 -11.99 6.00
CA THR A 28 28.83 -10.88 5.35
C THR A 28 29.76 -9.67 5.30
N ALA A 29 29.99 -9.13 4.10
CA ALA A 29 30.81 -7.93 3.93
C ALA A 29 30.01 -6.66 4.29
N ILE A 30 30.71 -5.67 4.85
CA ILE A 30 30.18 -4.33 5.08
C ILE A 30 30.87 -3.33 4.15
N GLU A 31 30.06 -2.52 3.47
CA GLU A 31 30.48 -1.40 2.65
C GLU A 31 30.21 -0.09 3.40
N LYS A 32 31.17 0.84 3.37
CA LYS A 32 31.00 2.22 3.84
C LYS A 32 30.86 3.13 2.62
N ARG A 33 29.82 3.96 2.59
CA ARG A 33 29.55 4.91 1.49
C ARG A 33 29.31 6.30 2.04
N GLU A 34 29.81 7.30 1.33
CA GLU A 34 29.54 8.71 1.62
C GLU A 34 28.06 9.04 1.43
N TRP A 35 27.55 9.90 2.31
CA TRP A 35 26.17 10.36 2.27
C TRP A 35 26.09 11.79 1.73
N HIS A 36 25.08 12.07 0.92
CA HIS A 36 24.90 13.34 0.21
C HIS A 36 24.71 14.57 1.11
N LEU A 37 24.39 14.37 2.40
CA LEU A 37 24.27 15.44 3.41
C LEU A 37 25.46 15.49 4.37
N GLY A 38 26.59 14.87 4.00
CA GLY A 38 27.76 14.72 4.86
C GLY A 38 27.71 13.45 5.72
N GLY A 39 28.89 12.97 6.12
CA GLY A 39 29.07 11.76 6.91
C GLY A 39 29.07 10.47 6.09
N TYR A 40 29.01 9.33 6.80
CA TYR A 40 29.09 8.00 6.20
C TYR A 40 27.94 7.13 6.62
N ARG A 41 27.47 6.30 5.69
CA ARG A 41 26.51 5.24 5.97
C ARG A 41 27.12 3.89 5.63
N HIS A 42 26.91 2.94 6.53
CA HIS A 42 27.35 1.57 6.33
C HIS A 42 26.19 0.74 5.78
N TYR A 43 26.52 -0.24 4.95
CA TYR A 43 25.59 -1.18 4.33
C TYR A 43 26.16 -2.59 4.40
N PHE A 44 25.29 -3.57 4.65
CA PHE A 44 25.59 -4.97 4.42
C PHE A 44 25.56 -5.27 2.92
N ILE A 45 26.47 -6.10 2.46
CA ILE A 45 26.39 -6.72 1.14
C ILE A 45 25.61 -8.03 1.26
N CYS A 46 24.49 -8.14 0.56
CA CYS A 46 23.68 -9.35 0.59
C CYS A 46 24.45 -10.54 -0.03
N PRO A 47 24.59 -11.68 0.66
CA PRO A 47 25.37 -12.81 0.15
C PRO A 47 24.75 -13.47 -1.09
N SER A 48 23.44 -13.28 -1.34
CA SER A 48 22.75 -13.88 -2.48
C SER A 48 22.74 -13.01 -3.74
N CYS A 49 22.69 -11.68 -3.61
CA CYS A 49 22.53 -10.78 -4.76
C CYS A 49 23.56 -9.66 -4.83
N ASN A 50 24.53 -9.64 -3.91
CA ASN A 50 25.63 -8.69 -3.83
C ASN A 50 25.22 -7.21 -3.79
N LYS A 51 23.96 -6.92 -3.41
CA LYS A 51 23.44 -5.55 -3.28
C LYS A 51 23.62 -5.03 -1.86
N SER A 52 23.99 -3.76 -1.75
CA SER A 52 24.10 -3.03 -0.49
C SER A 52 22.72 -2.85 0.16
N CYS A 53 22.59 -3.15 1.44
CA CYS A 53 21.33 -3.08 2.19
C CYS A 53 21.57 -2.75 3.67
N ILE A 54 20.58 -2.16 4.34
CA ILE A 54 20.73 -1.70 5.74
C ILE A 54 20.37 -2.81 6.74
N LYS A 55 19.60 -3.80 6.30
CA LYS A 55 19.05 -4.87 7.13
C LYS A 55 19.14 -6.20 6.41
N LEU A 56 19.51 -7.22 7.15
CA LEU A 56 19.40 -8.61 6.72
C LEU A 56 18.36 -9.34 7.56
N PHE A 57 17.61 -10.22 6.92
CA PHE A 57 16.52 -10.99 7.52
C PHE A 57 16.90 -12.46 7.57
N ALA A 58 16.59 -13.11 8.70
CA ALA A 58 16.73 -14.55 8.82
C ALA A 58 15.79 -15.25 7.84
N TYR A 59 16.35 -16.05 6.96
CA TYR A 59 15.67 -16.87 5.97
C TYR A 59 15.93 -18.35 6.27
N LYS A 60 14.85 -19.11 6.49
CA LYS A 60 14.89 -20.54 6.84
C LYS A 60 15.85 -20.88 8.01
N GLY A 61 16.03 -19.95 8.96
CA GLY A 61 16.83 -20.14 10.17
C GLY A 61 18.34 -20.25 9.98
N LYS A 62 18.85 -20.22 8.75
CA LYS A 62 20.26 -20.46 8.44
C LYS A 62 20.94 -19.29 7.73
N LEU A 63 20.23 -18.57 6.85
CA LEU A 63 20.81 -17.53 6.01
C LEU A 63 20.28 -16.15 6.38
N TYR A 64 21.14 -15.14 6.34
CA TYR A 64 20.75 -13.74 6.45
C TYR A 64 20.73 -13.10 5.06
N LEU A 65 19.54 -12.75 4.58
CA LEU A 65 19.32 -12.25 3.22
C LEU A 65 18.70 -10.86 3.24
N CYS A 66 18.91 -10.07 2.18
CA CYS A 66 18.24 -8.79 2.05
C CYS A 66 16.71 -8.97 1.94
N THR A 67 15.97 -7.87 2.11
CA THR A 67 14.50 -7.86 2.05
C THR A 67 13.94 -8.45 0.76
N VAL A 68 14.67 -8.31 -0.36
CA VAL A 68 14.26 -8.84 -1.66
C VAL A 68 14.45 -10.36 -1.71
N CYS A 69 15.66 -10.85 -1.45
CA CYS A 69 16.01 -12.27 -1.54
C CYS A 69 15.28 -13.13 -0.49
N SER A 70 14.97 -12.57 0.68
CA SER A 70 14.15 -13.24 1.70
C SER A 70 12.66 -13.34 1.35
N GLY A 71 12.20 -12.73 0.25
CA GLY A 71 10.79 -12.66 -0.14
C GLY A 71 9.97 -11.66 0.71
N ASN A 72 10.61 -10.98 1.67
CA ASN A 72 9.94 -10.05 2.57
C ASN A 72 9.45 -8.79 1.86
N ARG A 73 10.10 -8.38 0.78
CA ARG A 73 9.67 -7.22 -0.03
C ARG A 73 8.29 -7.46 -0.64
N ALA A 74 8.04 -8.66 -1.19
CA ALA A 74 6.73 -9.02 -1.73
C ALA A 74 5.66 -9.04 -0.63
N ARG A 75 5.98 -9.62 0.54
CA ARG A 75 5.08 -9.62 1.70
C ARG A 75 4.75 -8.20 2.19
N GLN A 76 5.74 -7.32 2.28
CA GLN A 76 5.55 -5.92 2.68
C GLN A 76 4.72 -5.12 1.66
N LEU A 77 5.00 -5.29 0.36
CA LEU A 77 4.24 -4.66 -0.72
C LEU A 77 2.78 -5.15 -0.77
N ASN A 78 2.55 -6.42 -0.45
CA ASN A 78 1.20 -6.96 -0.42
C ASN A 78 0.45 -6.55 0.85
N ARG A 79 1.14 -6.35 1.99
CA ARG A 79 0.52 -5.86 3.24
C ARG A 79 -0.20 -4.54 3.03
N THR A 80 0.44 -3.57 2.37
CA THR A 80 -0.17 -2.26 2.09
C THR A 80 -1.35 -2.36 1.12
N LYS A 81 -1.32 -3.30 0.17
CA LYS A 81 -2.42 -3.57 -0.78
C LYS A 81 -3.61 -4.33 -0.18
N THR A 82 -3.48 -4.83 1.06
CA THR A 82 -4.57 -5.54 1.78
C THR A 82 -5.01 -4.83 3.05
N ASP A 83 -4.37 -3.71 3.39
CA ASP A 83 -4.68 -2.91 4.58
C ASP A 83 -5.74 -1.87 4.23
N MET A 84 -6.93 -2.05 4.78
CA MET A 84 -8.03 -1.10 4.65
C MET A 84 -7.61 0.32 5.10
N SER A 85 -6.84 0.44 6.18
CA SER A 85 -6.40 1.73 6.72
C SER A 85 -5.43 2.46 5.78
N TYR A 86 -4.74 1.73 4.91
CA TYR A 86 -3.89 2.32 3.88
C TYR A 86 -4.73 3.04 2.82
N TYR A 87 -5.74 2.36 2.26
CA TYR A 87 -6.62 2.95 1.25
C TYR A 87 -7.45 4.11 1.80
N TYR A 88 -7.94 3.99 3.04
CA TYR A 88 -8.60 5.10 3.73
C TYR A 88 -7.72 6.35 3.77
N ARG A 89 -6.47 6.22 4.21
CA ARG A 89 -5.53 7.36 4.29
C ARG A 89 -5.22 7.96 2.92
N LEU A 90 -5.13 7.14 1.87
CA LEU A 90 -4.93 7.64 0.52
C LEU A 90 -6.14 8.44 0.02
N GLY A 91 -7.36 7.94 0.22
CA GLY A 91 -8.59 8.68 -0.08
C GLY A 91 -8.61 10.02 0.65
N MET A 92 -8.39 10.00 1.98
CA MET A 92 -8.32 11.23 2.78
C MET A 92 -7.26 12.21 2.30
N LYS A 93 -6.11 11.72 1.83
CA LYS A 93 -5.06 12.57 1.27
C LYS A 93 -5.51 13.24 -0.03
N GLU A 94 -6.29 12.58 -0.88
CA GLU A 94 -6.83 13.20 -2.09
C GLU A 94 -7.89 14.26 -1.78
N ALA A 95 -8.79 14.01 -0.82
CA ALA A 95 -9.76 15.01 -0.36
C ALA A 95 -9.06 16.25 0.23
N ARG A 96 -7.99 16.04 1.02
CA ARG A 96 -7.21 17.14 1.60
C ARG A 96 -6.45 18.02 0.62
N LYS A 97 -6.28 17.58 -0.64
CA LYS A 97 -5.74 18.44 -1.71
C LYS A 97 -6.77 19.42 -2.26
N VAL A 98 -8.06 19.15 -2.01
CA VAL A 98 -9.19 19.97 -2.44
C VAL A 98 -9.64 20.87 -1.29
N ASP A 99 -9.77 20.32 -0.09
CA ASP A 99 -10.03 21.06 1.15
C ASP A 99 -9.06 20.59 2.24
N SER A 100 -8.08 21.43 2.60
CA SER A 100 -7.06 21.10 3.59
C SER A 100 -7.63 20.77 4.97
N ASN A 101 -8.79 21.34 5.31
CA ASN A 101 -9.48 21.13 6.58
C ASN A 101 -10.50 19.99 6.50
N PHE A 102 -10.50 19.22 5.42
CA PHE A 102 -11.43 18.12 5.24
C PHE A 102 -11.32 17.10 6.38
N LYS A 103 -12.42 17.02 7.13
CA LYS A 103 -12.68 16.06 8.20
C LYS A 103 -13.93 15.28 7.83
N LEU A 104 -13.92 13.97 8.10
CA LEU A 104 -15.15 13.19 8.06
C LEU A 104 -16.10 13.74 9.13
N LYS A 105 -17.27 14.23 8.70
CA LYS A 105 -18.31 14.70 9.63
C LYS A 105 -19.19 13.58 10.19
N THR A 106 -19.07 12.34 9.71
CA THR A 106 -20.08 11.31 10.00
C THR A 106 -19.55 9.87 9.93
N ALA A 107 -20.24 8.97 10.64
CA ALA A 107 -20.05 7.51 10.67
C ALA A 107 -20.40 6.79 9.35
N TYR A 108 -20.52 7.52 8.23
CA TYR A 108 -20.78 6.95 6.91
C TYR A 108 -19.48 6.37 6.33
N TRP A 109 -19.58 5.16 5.79
CA TRP A 109 -18.45 4.38 5.27
C TRP A 109 -17.82 4.95 4.00
N VAL A 110 -18.54 5.83 3.29
CA VAL A 110 -18.04 6.63 2.16
C VAL A 110 -18.38 8.10 2.41
N PRO A 111 -17.40 8.94 2.76
CA PRO A 111 -17.64 10.36 2.95
C PRO A 111 -17.92 11.04 1.62
N GLU A 112 -18.74 12.08 1.66
CA GLU A 112 -18.92 12.99 0.54
C GLU A 112 -17.61 13.74 0.26
N PHE A 113 -17.18 13.75 -0.99
CA PHE A 113 -15.96 14.45 -1.41
C PHE A 113 -16.15 15.98 -1.30
N PRO A 114 -15.12 16.77 -0.93
CA PRO A 114 -15.25 18.23 -0.86
C PRO A 114 -15.77 18.82 -2.17
N LYS A 115 -16.56 19.89 -2.07
CA LYS A 115 -16.95 20.68 -3.24
C LYS A 115 -15.73 21.33 -3.89
N ILE A 116 -15.84 21.66 -5.17
CA ILE A 116 -14.77 22.33 -5.90
C ILE A 116 -14.42 23.68 -5.26
N PRO A 117 -13.15 23.91 -4.87
CA PRO A 117 -12.74 25.16 -4.25
C PRO A 117 -12.60 26.24 -5.31
N PRO A 118 -12.72 27.52 -4.92
CA PRO A 118 -12.49 28.63 -5.83
C PRO A 118 -11.10 28.52 -6.46
N ARG A 119 -11.01 28.79 -7.77
CA ARG A 119 -9.75 28.79 -8.56
C ARG A 119 -9.12 27.40 -8.84
N MET A 120 -9.72 26.29 -8.41
CA MET A 120 -9.30 24.97 -8.90
C MET A 120 -9.95 24.67 -10.26
N SER A 121 -9.16 24.22 -11.23
CA SER A 121 -9.71 23.78 -12.51
C SER A 121 -10.57 22.53 -12.35
N VAL A 122 -11.66 22.44 -13.13
CA VAL A 122 -12.57 21.29 -13.13
C VAL A 122 -11.81 19.99 -13.39
N GLU A 123 -10.85 19.99 -14.31
CA GLU A 123 -10.02 18.82 -14.62
C GLU A 123 -9.22 18.34 -13.40
N LYS A 124 -8.54 19.27 -12.70
CA LYS A 124 -7.75 18.95 -11.49
C LYS A 124 -8.66 18.43 -10.38
N TYR A 125 -9.82 19.03 -10.21
CA TYR A 125 -10.84 18.56 -9.27
C TYR A 125 -11.29 17.13 -9.59
N MET A 126 -11.68 16.86 -10.84
CA MET A 126 -12.13 15.55 -11.30
C MET A 126 -11.04 14.48 -11.14
N LYS A 127 -9.76 14.84 -11.34
CA LYS A 127 -8.64 13.94 -11.09
C LYS A 127 -8.56 13.50 -9.62
N HIS A 128 -8.74 14.42 -8.67
CA HIS A 128 -8.72 14.09 -7.25
C HIS A 128 -9.99 13.33 -6.82
N TRP A 129 -11.14 13.71 -7.35
CA TRP A 129 -12.41 13.03 -7.13
C TRP A 129 -12.35 11.55 -7.57
N ARG A 130 -11.88 11.26 -8.79
CA ARG A 130 -11.74 9.88 -9.28
C ARG A 130 -10.81 9.04 -8.41
N LYS A 131 -9.67 9.61 -8.01
CA LYS A 131 -8.71 8.92 -7.13
C LYS A 131 -9.28 8.67 -5.74
N TYR A 132 -9.99 9.64 -5.18
CA TYR A 132 -10.67 9.49 -3.90
C TYR A 132 -11.64 8.31 -3.93
N HIS A 133 -12.56 8.30 -4.90
CA HIS A 133 -13.55 7.23 -5.03
C HIS A 133 -12.89 5.87 -5.30
N HIS A 134 -11.85 5.83 -6.14
CA HIS A 134 -11.07 4.60 -6.36
C HIS A 134 -10.47 4.05 -5.05
N TYR A 135 -9.88 4.90 -4.21
CA TYR A 135 -9.33 4.45 -2.94
C TYR A 135 -10.43 4.05 -1.94
N PHE A 136 -11.57 4.74 -1.93
CA PHE A 136 -12.69 4.34 -1.08
C PHE A 136 -13.33 3.02 -1.55
N ASP A 137 -13.43 2.76 -2.85
CA ASP A 137 -13.84 1.46 -3.40
C ASP A 137 -12.91 0.33 -2.90
N LEU A 138 -11.59 0.56 -2.89
CA LEU A 138 -10.61 -0.41 -2.38
C LEU A 138 -10.66 -0.57 -0.85
N TYR A 139 -10.86 0.54 -0.12
CA TYR A 139 -11.09 0.53 1.33
C TYR A 139 -12.29 -0.36 1.66
N ILE A 140 -13.40 -0.14 0.97
CA ILE A 140 -14.62 -0.92 1.11
C ILE A 140 -14.37 -2.39 0.75
N ALA A 141 -13.79 -2.68 -0.42
CA ALA A 141 -13.51 -4.06 -0.82
C ALA A 141 -12.64 -4.81 0.21
N CYS A 142 -11.63 -4.14 0.77
CA CYS A 142 -10.81 -4.69 1.84
C CYS A 142 -11.62 -4.93 3.12
N PHE A 143 -12.41 -3.93 3.56
CA PHE A 143 -13.29 -4.06 4.72
C PHE A 143 -14.19 -5.29 4.60
N TYR A 144 -14.79 -5.48 3.44
CA TYR A 144 -15.68 -6.60 3.13
C TYR A 144 -14.98 -7.94 3.16
N LYS A 145 -13.79 -8.03 2.59
CA LYS A 145 -13.00 -9.26 2.61
C LYS A 145 -12.63 -9.65 4.05
N HIS A 146 -12.25 -8.66 4.88
CA HIS A 146 -11.96 -8.87 6.30
C HIS A 146 -13.21 -9.23 7.11
N ALA A 147 -14.32 -8.55 6.84
CA ALA A 147 -15.62 -8.82 7.43
C ALA A 147 -16.10 -10.24 7.07
N ARG A 148 -16.14 -10.62 5.79
CA ARG A 148 -16.51 -11.98 5.34
C ARG A 148 -15.57 -13.06 5.89
N CYS A 149 -14.29 -12.79 6.10
CA CYS A 149 -13.38 -13.75 6.74
C CYS A 149 -13.69 -13.95 8.23
N SER A 150 -14.11 -12.87 8.91
CA SER A 150 -14.48 -12.88 10.33
C SER A 150 -15.88 -13.46 10.56
N TYR A 151 -16.84 -13.11 9.70
CA TYR A 151 -18.23 -13.57 9.72
C TYR A 151 -18.40 -14.92 9.03
N GLY A 152 -17.59 -15.33 8.05
CA GLY A 152 -17.65 -16.67 7.46
C GLY A 152 -17.35 -17.79 8.47
N ARG A 153 -16.71 -17.45 9.61
CA ARG A 153 -16.52 -18.38 10.74
C ARG A 153 -17.67 -18.39 11.74
N ARG A 154 -18.58 -17.40 11.73
CA ARG A 154 -19.77 -17.36 12.58
C ARG A 154 -20.98 -17.43 11.65
N LYS A 155 -21.82 -18.47 11.70
CA LYS A 155 -23.06 -18.50 10.90
C LYS A 155 -23.94 -17.27 11.24
N VAL A 156 -23.77 -16.15 10.53
CA VAL A 156 -24.60 -14.96 10.68
C VAL A 156 -25.76 -15.11 9.71
N ARG A 157 -26.99 -15.09 10.24
CA ARG A 157 -28.23 -15.34 9.47
C ARG A 157 -28.51 -14.28 8.40
N GLU A 158 -28.04 -13.05 8.58
CA GLU A 158 -28.25 -11.97 7.63
C GLU A 158 -26.99 -11.14 7.42
N PRO A 159 -26.64 -10.81 6.15
CA PRO A 159 -25.52 -9.93 5.88
C PRO A 159 -25.86 -8.50 6.36
N PRO A 160 -24.90 -7.76 6.96
CA PRO A 160 -25.14 -6.39 7.41
C PRO A 160 -25.73 -5.52 6.30
N GLN A 161 -26.57 -4.53 6.63
CA GLN A 161 -27.20 -3.60 5.67
C GLN A 161 -26.20 -3.01 4.65
N ILE A 162 -24.95 -2.85 5.08
CA ILE A 162 -23.78 -2.49 4.28
C ILE A 162 -23.67 -3.38 3.02
N VAL A 163 -23.74 -4.72 3.15
CA VAL A 163 -23.60 -5.68 2.04
C VAL A 163 -24.68 -5.48 0.99
N ARG A 164 -25.92 -5.27 1.43
CA ARG A 164 -27.05 -4.95 0.53
C ARG A 164 -26.85 -3.63 -0.20
N TYR A 165 -26.38 -2.58 0.49
CA TYR A 165 -26.11 -1.28 -0.11
C TYR A 165 -24.99 -1.36 -1.17
N LEU A 166 -23.97 -2.19 -0.96
CA LEU A 166 -22.93 -2.39 -1.97
C LEU A 166 -23.33 -3.29 -3.12
N GLU A 167 -24.14 -4.31 -2.88
CA GLU A 167 -24.73 -5.11 -3.96
C GLU A 167 -25.57 -4.18 -4.87
N GLN A 168 -26.36 -3.28 -4.29
CA GLN A 168 -27.06 -2.22 -5.04
C GLN A 168 -26.09 -1.30 -5.80
N LEU A 169 -24.97 -0.87 -5.21
CA LEU A 169 -23.99 -0.03 -5.91
C LEU A 169 -23.24 -0.77 -7.02
N CYS A 170 -22.98 -2.07 -6.88
CA CYS A 170 -22.45 -2.93 -7.94
C CYS A 170 -23.46 -3.05 -9.09
N GLU A 171 -24.73 -3.28 -8.80
CA GLU A 171 -25.80 -3.30 -9.82
C GLU A 171 -25.99 -1.94 -10.52
N ILE A 172 -25.77 -0.83 -9.81
CA ILE A 172 -25.79 0.53 -10.38
C ILE A 172 -24.57 0.76 -11.27
N LYS A 173 -23.37 0.29 -10.87
CA LYS A 173 -22.17 0.35 -11.70
C LYS A 173 -22.35 -0.45 -12.99
N ASP A 174 -22.86 -1.68 -12.91
CA ASP A 174 -23.13 -2.53 -14.08
C ASP A 174 -24.18 -1.90 -15.02
N ARG A 175 -25.21 -1.24 -14.46
CA ARG A 175 -26.17 -0.44 -15.24
C ARG A 175 -25.55 0.79 -15.90
N SER A 176 -24.64 1.49 -15.22
CA SER A 176 -23.95 2.67 -15.76
C SER A 176 -22.95 2.31 -16.87
N VAL A 177 -22.29 1.15 -16.76
CA VAL A 177 -21.40 0.61 -17.79
C VAL A 177 -22.22 0.20 -19.02
N LYS A 178 -23.31 -0.55 -18.83
CA LYS A 178 -24.25 -0.88 -19.93
C LYS A 178 -24.85 0.36 -20.58
N TYR A 179 -25.19 1.40 -19.80
CA TYR A 179 -25.70 2.66 -20.36
C TYR A 179 -24.66 3.36 -21.23
N ASN A 180 -23.40 3.42 -20.79
CA ASN A 180 -22.31 4.01 -21.56
C ASN A 180 -21.91 3.18 -22.79
N GLU A 181 -21.95 1.85 -22.72
CA GLU A 181 -21.77 0.95 -23.87
C GLU A 181 -22.88 1.12 -24.90
N ASN A 182 -24.14 1.20 -24.45
CA ASN A 182 -25.28 1.45 -25.31
C ASN A 182 -25.24 2.85 -25.93
N LEU A 183 -24.79 3.86 -25.19
CA LEU A 183 -24.60 5.22 -25.70
C LEU A 183 -23.45 5.27 -26.73
N SER A 184 -22.35 4.55 -26.47
CA SER A 184 -21.24 4.39 -27.41
C SER A 184 -21.67 3.70 -28.70
N ASN A 185 -22.39 2.57 -28.61
CA ASN A 185 -22.90 1.85 -29.78
C ASN A 185 -23.95 2.67 -30.55
N LYS A 186 -24.74 3.50 -29.88
CA LYS A 186 -25.70 4.38 -30.53
C LYS A 186 -25.05 5.59 -31.22
N LEU A 187 -23.89 6.03 -30.75
CA LEU A 187 -23.14 7.16 -31.32
C LEU A 187 -22.12 6.73 -32.39
N TRP A 188 -21.62 5.49 -32.33
CA TRP A 188 -20.52 5.02 -33.19
C TRP A 188 -20.80 3.69 -33.92
N GLY A 189 -21.94 3.04 -33.67
CA GLY A 189 -22.23 1.67 -34.12
C GLY A 189 -22.88 1.53 -35.50
N ASN A 190 -22.85 2.56 -36.36
CA ASN A 190 -23.31 2.47 -37.75
C ASN A 190 -22.21 2.91 -38.73
N ASN A 191 -20.99 2.39 -38.59
CA ASN A 191 -19.96 2.47 -39.63
C ASN A 191 -19.02 1.27 -39.53
N LEU A 192 -19.51 0.10 -39.95
CA LEU A 192 -18.75 -0.98 -40.57
C LEU A 192 -19.64 -1.63 -41.63
#